data_AF-A0A3D0FUU8-F1
#
_entry.id   AF-A0A3D0FUU8-F1
#
_cell.length_a   1.000
_cell.length_b   1.000
_cell.length_c   1.000
_cell.angle_alpha   90.00
_cell.angle_beta   90.00
_cell.angle_gamma   90.00
#
_symmetry.space_group_name_H-M   'P 1'
#
loop_
_entity.id
_entity.type
_entity.pdbx_description
1 polymer ?
#
loop_
_entity_poly.entity_id
_entity_poly.type
_entity_poly.pdbx_seq_one_letter_code
_entity_poly.pdbx_strand_id
1 'polypeptide(L)' 'EAQMLDEDFITALEYGMPPAAGFGFSERLFSFIVDKPIRETVIFPPMRSK' A
#
# COMPACT_ATOMS: atom_id res chain seq x y z
N GLU A 1 -8.66 10.02 6.54
CA GLU A 1 -8.73 9.83 5.08
C GLU A 1 -9.95 8.95 4.75
N ALA A 2 -11.14 9.53 4.62
CA ALA A 2 -12.31 8.76 4.17
C ALA A 2 -12.16 8.44 2.68
N GLN A 3 -12.57 7.24 2.26
CA GLN A 3 -12.56 6.88 0.84
C GLN A 3 -13.62 7.69 0.09
N MET A 4 -13.30 8.14 -1.12
CA MET A 4 -14.27 8.76 -2.02
C MET A 4 -15.12 7.68 -2.69
N LEU A 5 -16.32 8.06 -3.13
CA LEU A 5 -17.15 7.18 -3.96
C LEU A 5 -16.46 6.97 -5.31
N ASP A 6 -16.32 5.70 -5.71
CA ASP A 6 -15.78 5.28 -6.99
C ASP A 6 -16.85 4.43 -7.71
N GLU A 7 -17.60 5.08 -8.62
CA GLU A 7 -18.70 4.46 -9.36
C GLU A 7 -18.20 3.41 -10.37
N ASP A 8 -16.99 3.61 -10.92
CA ASP A 8 -16.37 2.68 -11.88
C ASP A 8 -15.96 1.38 -11.16
N PHE A 9 -15.43 1.48 -9.94
CA PHE A 9 -15.12 0.32 -9.11
C PHE A 9 -16.38 -0.48 -8.77
N ILE A 10 -17.49 0.18 -8.42
CA ILE A 10 -18.77 -0.50 -8.14
C ILE A 10 -19.28 -1.20 -9.40
N THR A 11 -19.28 -0.50 -10.54
CA THR A 11 -19.69 -1.05 -11.83
C THR A 11 -18.88 -2.31 -12.17
N ALA A 12 -17.57 -2.31 -11.90
CA ALA A 12 -16.72 -3.49 -12.10
C ALA A 12 -17.13 -4.69 -11.21
N LEU A 13 -17.56 -4.45 -9.97
CA LEU A 13 -18.04 -5.50 -9.07
C LEU A 13 -19.39 -6.09 -9.52
N GLU A 14 -20.26 -5.28 -10.13
CA GLU A 14 -21.57 -5.70 -10.65
C GLU A 14 -21.47 -6.73 -11.78
N TYR A 15 -20.37 -6.73 -12.55
CA TYR A 15 -20.09 -7.77 -13.55
C TYR A 15 -19.81 -9.16 -12.95
N GLY A 16 -19.74 -9.27 -11.62
CA GLY A 16 -19.61 -10.53 -10.90
C GLY A 16 -18.18 -10.84 -10.53
N MET A 17 -17.67 -10.17 -9.48
CA MET A 17 -16.39 -10.52 -8.88
C MET A 17 -16.46 -11.91 -8.21
N PRO A 18 -15.62 -12.89 -8.62
CA PRO A 18 -15.55 -14.18 -7.94
C PRO A 18 -14.98 -14.03 -6.52
N PRO A 19 -15.17 -15.02 -5.63
CA PRO A 19 -14.57 -15.00 -4.31
C PRO A 19 -13.04 -14.95 -4.43
N ALA A 20 -12.44 -13.86 -3.95
CA ALA A 20 -11.00 -13.61 -4.00
C ALA A 20 -10.49 -13.11 -2.64
N ALA A 21 -9.19 -13.30 -2.41
CA ALA A 21 -8.50 -12.79 -1.23
C ALA A 21 -7.31 -11.92 -1.66
N GLY A 22 -7.23 -10.72 -1.09
CA GLY A 22 -6.10 -9.81 -1.28
C GLY A 22 -5.06 -9.95 -0.16
N PHE A 23 -3.79 -9.77 -0.48
CA PHE A 23 -2.69 -9.70 0.49
C PHE A 23 -1.80 -8.50 0.19
N GLY A 24 -1.54 -7.69 1.22
CA GLY A 24 -0.68 -6.51 1.12
C GLY A 24 0.34 -6.49 2.24
N PHE A 25 1.60 -6.23 1.88
CA PHE A 25 2.67 -5.96 2.83
C PHE A 25 3.43 -4.70 2.41
N SER A 26 4.17 -4.09 3.33
CA SER A 26 4.98 -2.90 3.06
C SER A 26 6.45 -3.16 3.38
N GLU A 27 7.30 -2.24 2.97
CA GLU A 27 8.75 -2.19 3.27
C GLU A 27 9.04 -2.21 4.77
N ARG A 28 8.02 -1.93 5.60
CA ARG A 28 8.06 -2.13 7.05
C ARG A 28 8.42 -3.56 7.45
N LEU A 29 8.11 -4.56 6.62
CA LEU A 29 8.54 -5.94 6.86
C LEU A 29 10.07 -6.04 6.96
N PHE A 30 10.80 -5.40 6.04
CA PHE A 30 12.25 -5.37 6.06
C PHE A 30 12.80 -4.50 7.19
N SER A 31 12.16 -3.35 7.44
CA SER A 31 12.47 -2.49 8.59
C SER A 31 12.40 -3.26 9.92
N PHE A 32 11.40 -4.14 10.07
CA PHE A 32 11.26 -5.02 11.23
C PHE A 32 12.31 -6.15 11.26
N ILE A 33 12.51 -6.86 10.15
CA ILE A 33 13.47 -7.97 10.07
C ILE A 33 14.91 -7.51 10.33
N VAL A 34 15.26 -6.32 9.84
CA VAL A 34 16.62 -5.76 9.93
C VAL A 34 16.80 -4.90 11.19
N ASP A 35 15.73 -4.70 11.98
CA ASP A 35 15.69 -3.84 13.17
C ASP A 35 16.27 -2.43 12.92
N LYS A 36 15.80 -1.82 11.82
CA LYS A 36 16.25 -0.49 11.38
C LYS A 36 15.06 0.38 10.98
N PRO A 37 15.14 1.71 11.14
CA PRO A 37 14.08 2.60 10.67
C PRO A 37 13.94 2.53 9.14
N ILE A 38 12.72 2.72 8.65
CA ILE A 38 12.39 2.57 7.22
C ILE A 38 13.23 3.45 6.27
N ARG A 39 13.75 4.58 6.77
CA ARG A 39 14.63 5.46 5.98
C ARG A 39 15.99 4.86 5.67
N GLU A 40 16.46 3.91 6.49
CA GLU A 40 17.72 3.18 6.28
C GLU A 40 17.53 1.93 5.41
N THR A 41 16.30 1.47 5.24
CA THR A 41 15.97 0.30 4.42
C THR A 41 15.52 0.65 3.00
N VAL A 42 15.57 1.93 2.61
CA VAL A 42 15.23 2.44 1.29
C VAL A 42 16.44 3.16 0.71
N ILE A 43 16.75 2.92 -0.57
CA ILE A 43 17.98 3.40 -1.22
C ILE A 43 18.04 4.93 -1.26
N PHE A 44 16.91 5.57 -1.59
CA PHE A 44 16.80 7.03 -1.72
C PHE A 44 15.57 7.53 -0.94
N PRO A 45 15.68 7.75 0.38
CA PRO A 45 14.55 8.23 1.17
C PRO A 45 14.20 9.69 0.78
N PRO A 46 12.91 10.08 0.82
CA PRO A 46 12.52 11.46 0.56
C PRO A 46 13.14 12.39 1.62
N MET A 47 13.95 13.33 1.15
CA MET A 47 14.60 14.34 1.98
C MET A 47 13.80 15.63 1.95
N ARG A 48 13.84 16.40 3.03
CA ARG A 48 13.25 17.75 3.05
C ARG A 48 14.07 18.65 2.12
N SER A 49 13.41 19.37 1.21
CA SER A 49 14.07 20.46 0.49
C SER A 49 14.60 21.50 1.47
N LYS A 50 15.72 22.14 1.14
CA LYS A 50 16.14 23.37 1.80
C LYS A 50 15.13 24.48 1.57
#